data_AF-A0A2G6JNP0-F1
#
_entry.id   AF-A0A2G6JNP0-F1
#
_cell.length_a   1.000
_cell.length_b   1.000
_cell.length_c   1.000
_cell.angle_alpha   90.00
_cell.angle_beta   90.00
_cell.angle_gamma   90.00
#
_symmetry.space_group_name_H-M   'P 1'
#
loop_
_entity.id
_entity.type
_entity.pdbx_description
1 polymer ?
#
loop_
_entity_poly.entity_id
_entity_poly.type
_entity_poly.pdbx_seq_one_letter_code
_entity_poly.pdbx_strand_id
1 'polypeptide(L)' 'MKISLRHLPLTGLALMLAIGSTTAQAEQQAKFQANYEKKVQEDWFVKGKWVDDFDTAKERAKKENKVVFAYFTRSYSP' A
#
# COMPACT_ATOMS: atom_id res chain seq x y z
N MET A 1 53.68 8.85 -21.70
CA MET A 1 52.40 8.19 -21.35
C MET A 1 51.73 9.03 -20.27
N LYS A 2 50.68 9.81 -20.57
CA LYS A 2 49.89 10.55 -19.58
C LYS A 2 48.43 10.36 -19.94
N ILE A 3 47.76 9.46 -19.23
CA ILE A 3 46.34 9.18 -19.40
C ILE A 3 45.59 10.40 -18.85
N SER A 4 44.87 11.08 -19.73
CA SER A 4 44.06 12.25 -19.41
C SER A 4 42.79 11.81 -18.67
N LEU A 5 42.70 12.13 -17.38
CA LEU A 5 41.51 11.98 -16.54
C LEU A 5 40.41 12.92 -17.09
N ARG A 6 39.48 12.39 -17.89
CA ARG A 6 38.32 13.15 -18.41
C ARG A 6 37.03 12.34 -18.32
N HIS A 7 36.66 11.85 -17.14
CA HIS A 7 35.37 11.16 -16.94
C HIS A 7 35.11 10.93 -15.45
N LEU A 8 34.97 12.00 -14.66
CA LEU A 8 34.48 11.88 -13.28
C LEU A 8 33.69 13.15 -12.88
N PRO A 9 32.43 13.29 -13.33
CA PRO A 9 31.41 13.69 -12.35
C PRO A 9 30.04 13.03 -12.56
N LEU A 10 29.90 12.03 -13.44
CA LEU A 10 28.58 11.47 -13.77
C LEU A 10 28.11 10.35 -12.82
N THR A 11 29.02 9.66 -12.14
CA THR A 11 28.71 8.52 -11.25
C THR A 11 28.23 8.94 -9.86
N GLY A 12 28.64 10.11 -9.35
CA GLY A 12 28.21 10.59 -8.02
C GLY A 12 26.74 11.03 -7.97
N LEU A 13 26.22 11.59 -9.06
CA LEU A 13 24.85 12.09 -9.14
C LEU A 13 23.81 10.97 -9.22
N ALA A 14 24.14 9.85 -9.88
CA ALA A 14 23.25 8.70 -10.01
C ALA A 14 23.01 7.96 -8.68
N LEU A 15 24.00 7.93 -7.78
CA LEU A 15 23.86 7.27 -6.47
C LEU A 15 22.99 8.08 -5.49
N MET A 16 23.01 9.42 -5.56
CA MET A 16 22.13 10.26 -4.73
C MET A 16 20.65 10.20 -5.15
N LEU A 17 20.35 10.04 -6.45
CA LEU A 17 18.97 9.88 -6.96
C LEU A 17 18.32 8.55 -6.52
N ALA A 18 19.12 7.49 -6.36
CA ALA A 18 18.62 6.19 -5.91
C ALA A 18 18.20 6.18 -4.42
N ILE A 19 18.86 6.98 -3.57
CA ILE A 19 18.57 7.04 -2.12
C ILE A 19 17.31 7.88 -1.83
N GLY A 20 17.05 8.94 -2.60
CA GLY A 20 15.85 9.77 -2.40
C GLY A 20 14.53 9.06 -2.75
N SER A 21 14.58 8.04 -3.60
CA SER A 21 13.38 7.30 -4.03
C SER A 21 12.87 6.31 -2.98
N THR A 22 13.76 5.75 -2.16
CA THR A 22 13.41 4.73 -1.16
C THR A 22 12.76 5.31 0.09
N THR A 23 13.15 6.52 0.51
CA THR A 23 12.57 7.18 1.69
C THR A 23 11.14 7.64 1.43
N ALA A 24 10.87 8.25 0.28
CA ALA A 24 9.53 8.71 -0.10
C ALA A 24 8.52 7.55 -0.23
N GLN A 25 8.96 6.39 -0.74
CA GLN A 25 8.12 5.20 -0.84
C GLN A 25 7.81 4.60 0.54
N ALA A 26 8.79 4.58 1.46
CA ALA A 26 8.60 4.09 2.82
C ALA A 26 7.63 4.96 3.64
N GLU A 27 7.74 6.28 3.55
CA GLU A 27 6.82 7.22 4.21
C GLU A 27 5.39 7.06 3.71
N GLN A 28 5.22 6.89 2.40
CA GLN A 28 3.90 6.68 1.80
C GLN A 28 3.26 5.36 2.26
N GLN A 29 4.05 4.28 2.35
CA GLN A 29 3.58 2.99 2.86
C GLN A 29 3.16 3.09 4.34
N ALA A 30 3.96 3.76 5.17
CA ALA A 30 3.63 3.99 6.58
C ALA A 30 2.33 4.79 6.74
N LYS A 31 2.12 5.80 5.89
CA LYS A 31 0.88 6.58 5.86
C LYS A 31 -0.33 5.73 5.48
N PHE A 32 -0.18 4.84 4.51
CA PHE A 32 -1.27 3.95 4.11
C PHE A 32 -1.62 2.92 5.20
N GLN A 33 -0.61 2.36 5.88
CA GLN A 33 -0.79 1.50 7.05
C GLN A 33 -1.57 2.23 8.17
N ALA A 34 -1.17 3.45 8.52
CA ALA A 34 -1.86 4.25 9.54
C ALA A 34 -3.32 4.57 9.15
N ASN A 35 -3.57 4.83 7.86
CA ASN A 35 -4.93 5.05 7.35
C ASN A 35 -5.78 3.78 7.44
N TYR A 36 -5.20 2.61 7.18
CA TYR A 36 -5.87 1.32 7.31
C TYR A 36 -6.23 1.05 8.78
N GLU A 37 -5.27 1.16 9.69
CA GLU A 37 -5.46 0.96 11.13
C GLU A 37 -6.57 1.85 11.69
N LYS A 38 -6.59 3.13 11.29
CA LYS A 38 -7.66 4.05 11.66
C LYS A 38 -9.01 3.63 11.10
N LYS A 39 -9.06 3.21 9.83
CA LYS A 39 -10.30 2.86 9.11
C LYS A 39 -10.99 1.66 9.73
N VAL A 40 -10.24 0.61 10.07
CA VAL A 40 -10.80 -0.63 10.66
C VAL A 40 -11.32 -0.43 12.09
N GLN A 41 -10.95 0.67 12.74
CA GLN A 41 -11.46 1.07 14.05
C GLN A 41 -12.71 1.96 13.97
N GLU A 42 -13.10 2.44 12.80
CA GLU A 42 -14.28 3.30 12.66
C GLU A 42 -15.56 2.52 12.99
N ASP A 43 -16.50 3.18 13.68
CA ASP A 43 -17.73 2.59 14.18
C ASP A 43 -18.54 1.80 13.15
N TRP A 44 -18.64 2.32 11.92
CA TRP A 44 -19.38 1.67 10.85
C TRP A 44 -18.72 0.37 10.38
N PHE A 45 -17.39 0.28 10.50
CA PHE A 45 -16.63 -0.92 10.18
C PHE A 45 -16.80 -1.95 11.30
N VAL A 46 -16.50 -1.56 12.54
CA VAL A 46 -16.59 -2.46 13.71
C VAL A 46 -18.00 -3.01 13.90
N LYS A 47 -19.04 -2.17 13.80
CA LYS A 47 -20.44 -2.60 14.00
C LYS A 47 -20.99 -3.39 12.81
N GLY A 48 -20.40 -3.23 11.63
CA GLY A 48 -20.89 -3.85 10.38
C GLY A 48 -20.63 -5.36 10.27
N LYS A 49 -19.73 -5.93 11.09
CA LYS A 49 -19.34 -7.35 11.04
C LYS A 49 -18.96 -7.78 9.61
N TRP A 50 -18.13 -6.96 8.95
CA TRP A 50 -17.67 -7.20 7.58
C TRP A 50 -16.87 -8.50 7.47
N VAL A 51 -16.92 -9.11 6.30
CA VAL A 51 -16.05 -10.21 5.89
C VAL A 51 -15.04 -9.62 4.90
N ASP A 52 -13.76 -9.85 5.14
CA ASP A 52 -12.63 -9.34 4.35
C ASP A 52 -12.17 -10.33 3.27
N ASP A 53 -12.59 -11.59 3.33
CA ASP A 53 -12.36 -12.60 2.31
C ASP A 53 -13.54 -12.77 1.34
N PHE A 54 -13.24 -12.71 0.04
CA PHE A 54 -14.26 -12.75 -1.00
C PHE A 54 -14.92 -14.12 -1.15
N ASP A 55 -14.16 -15.21 -1.03
CA ASP A 55 -14.72 -16.56 -1.18
C ASP A 55 -15.61 -16.92 0.02
N THR A 56 -15.20 -16.56 1.23
CA THR A 56 -16.02 -16.65 2.45
C THR A 56 -17.31 -15.85 2.30
N ALA A 57 -17.26 -14.63 1.76
CA ALA A 57 -18.44 -13.80 1.52
C ALA A 57 -19.40 -14.46 0.50
N LYS A 58 -18.87 -15.06 -0.57
CA LYS A 58 -19.66 -15.79 -1.58
C LYS A 58 -20.36 -17.01 -1.00
N GLU A 59 -19.65 -17.82 -0.21
CA GLU A 59 -20.24 -19.00 0.44
C GLU A 59 -21.37 -18.62 1.37
N ARG A 60 -21.16 -17.59 2.20
CA ARG A 60 -22.18 -17.05 3.10
C ARG A 60 -23.40 -16.51 2.35
N ALA A 61 -23.19 -15.73 1.29
CA ALA A 61 -24.26 -15.18 0.47
C ALA A 61 -25.11 -16.28 -0.18
N LYS A 62 -24.47 -17.34 -0.70
CA LYS A 62 -25.16 -18.51 -1.25
C LYS A 62 -25.99 -19.25 -0.18
N LYS A 63 -25.43 -19.47 1.01
CA LYS A 63 -26.12 -20.13 2.12
C LYS A 63 -27.31 -19.33 2.64
N GLU A 64 -27.18 -18.01 2.70
CA GLU A 64 -28.22 -17.11 3.22
C GLU A 64 -29.22 -16.64 2.15
N ASN A 65 -29.05 -17.03 0.89
CA ASN A 65 -29.82 -16.53 -0.26
C ASN A 65 -29.85 -14.99 -0.34
N LYS A 66 -28.67 -14.37 -0.20
CA LYS A 66 -28.46 -12.92 -0.25
C LYS A 66 -27.45 -12.53 -1.32
N VAL A 67 -27.41 -11.24 -1.66
CA VAL A 67 -26.39 -10.66 -2.53
C VAL A 67 -25.17 -10.22 -1.73
N VAL A 68 -24.00 -10.20 -2.38
CA VAL A 68 -22.77 -9.62 -1.82
C VAL A 68 -22.79 -8.11 -2.02
N PHE A 69 -22.66 -7.36 -0.92
CA PHE A 69 -22.38 -5.92 -0.96
C PHE A 69 -20.90 -5.70 -0.61
N ALA A 70 -20.13 -5.16 -1.55
CA ALA A 70 -18.71 -4.89 -1.37
C ALA A 70 -18.44 -3.39 -1.33
N TYR A 71 -17.57 -2.97 -0.41
CA TYR A 71 -17.12 -1.58 -0.28
C TYR A 71 -15.60 -1.53 -0.25
N PHE A 72 -15.00 -0.81 -1.19
CA PHE A 72 -13.56 -0.66 -1.32
C PHE A 72 -13.11 0.69 -0.77
N THR A 73 -12.05 0.69 0.04
CA THR A 73 -11.43 1.93 0.51
C THR A 73 -10.11 2.16 -0.21
N ARG A 74 -9.71 3.42 -0.37
CA ARG A 74 -8.38 3.79 -0.90
C ARG A 74 -7.29 3.81 0.19
N SER A 75 -7.62 3.32 1.38
CA SER A 75 -6.67 3.10 2.47
C SER A 75 -6.01 1.73 2.26
N TYR A 76 -5.05 1.66 1.34
CA TYR A 76 -4.36 0.40 1.10
C TYR A 76 -3.58 -0.04 2.34
N SER A 77 -3.95 -1.15 2.99
CA SER A 77 -2.96 -2.08 3.53
C SER A 77 -3.57 -3.45 3.83
N PRO A 78 -3.53 -4.35 2.82
CA PRO A 78 -3.15 -5.76 3.00
C PRO A 78 -1.77 -6.07 2.38
#